data_AF-A0A958EMP8-F1
#
_entry.id   AF-A0A958EMP8-F1
#
_cell.length_a   1.000
_cell.length_b   1.000
_cell.length_c   1.000
_cell.angle_alpha   90.00
_cell.angle_beta   90.00
_cell.angle_gamma   90.00
#
_symmetry.space_group_name_H-M   'P 1'
#
loop_
_entity.id
_entity.type
_entity.pdbx_description
1 polymer ?
#
loop_
_entity_poly.entity_id
_entity_poly.type
_entity_poly.pdbx_seq_one_letter_code
_entity_poly.pdbx_strand_id
1 'polypeptide(L)'
;MDTFNLAEPINILILIYSLMICFAAVKARIKLKTSDKSTSFQKITVIVAFKNEESQLPVLIQSLSEQDYDAEYIDYIFVNDHSTDQSVKLLSKLLQALKS
;
A
#
# COMPACT_ATOMS: atom_id res chain seq x y z
N MET A 1 -12.22 -4.05 67.76
CA MET A 1 -12.33 -4.86 66.52
C MET A 1 -12.23 -3.89 65.37
N ASP A 2 -11.08 -3.86 64.72
CA ASP A 2 -10.89 -3.02 63.54
C ASP A 2 -11.83 -3.52 62.44
N THR A 3 -12.74 -2.66 62.00
CA THR A 3 -13.67 -3.01 60.93
C THR A 3 -12.87 -3.15 59.65
N PHE A 4 -12.62 -4.38 59.23
CA PHE A 4 -11.98 -4.70 57.96
C PHE A 4 -12.82 -4.07 56.84
N ASN A 5 -12.33 -2.96 56.27
CA ASN A 5 -13.03 -2.22 55.25
C ASN A 5 -12.96 -3.01 53.94
N LEU A 6 -14.07 -3.67 53.58
CA LEU A 6 -14.20 -4.51 52.39
C LEU A 6 -13.94 -3.75 51.08
N ALA A 7 -13.88 -2.41 51.10
CA ALA A 7 -13.49 -1.59 49.95
C ALA A 7 -11.99 -1.71 49.59
N GLU A 8 -11.11 -1.92 50.56
CA GLU A 8 -9.66 -2.03 50.34
C GLU A 8 -9.27 -3.21 49.42
N PRO A 9 -9.76 -4.46 49.63
CA PRO A 9 -9.46 -5.56 48.72
C PRO A 9 -10.13 -5.41 47.34
N ILE A 10 -11.28 -4.74 47.27
CA ILE A 10 -11.99 -4.48 46.00
C ILE A 10 -11.18 -3.54 45.10
N ASN A 11 -10.59 -2.49 45.67
CA ASN A 11 -9.77 -1.53 44.91
C ASN A 11 -8.52 -2.21 44.32
N ILE A 12 -7.91 -3.15 45.06
CA ILE A 12 -6.76 -3.93 44.59
C ILE A 12 -7.15 -4.80 43.39
N LEU A 13 -8.32 -5.46 43.45
CA LEU A 13 -8.83 -6.28 42.33
C LEU A 13 -9.10 -5.42 41.08
N ILE A 14 -9.69 -4.23 41.26
CA ILE A 14 -9.94 -3.29 40.15
C ILE A 14 -8.61 -2.82 39.54
N LEU A 15 -7.61 -2.52 40.36
CA LEU A 15 -6.29 -2.10 39.89
C LEU A 15 -5.63 -3.19 39.05
N ILE A 16 -5.65 -4.45 39.52
CA ILE A 16 -5.09 -5.59 38.78
C ILE A 16 -5.81 -5.79 37.45
N TYR A 17 -7.15 -5.74 37.45
CA TYR A 17 -7.93 -5.93 36.23
C TYR A 17 -7.69 -4.81 35.20
N SER A 18 -7.61 -3.55 35.66
CA SER A 18 -7.27 -2.42 34.78
C SER A 18 -5.86 -2.54 34.19
N LEU A 19 -4.87 -3.01 34.98
CA LEU A 19 -3.51 -3.27 34.50
C LEU A 19 -3.49 -4.36 33.41
N MET A 20 -4.26 -5.44 33.59
CA MET A 20 -4.40 -6.50 32.59
C MET A 20 -4.98 -5.99 31.27
N ILE A 21 -6.03 -5.17 31.32
CA ILE A 21 -6.63 -4.56 30.12
C ILE A 21 -5.64 -3.62 29.45
N CYS A 22 -4.97 -2.76 30.22
CA CYS A 22 -3.94 -1.85 29.70
C CYS A 22 -2.81 -2.61 28.98
N PHE A 23 -2.32 -3.68 29.59
CA PHE A 23 -1.27 -4.52 29.01
C PHE A 23 -1.73 -5.22 27.73
N ALA A 24 -2.95 -5.77 27.72
CA ALA A 24 -3.56 -6.37 26.53
C ALA A 24 -3.73 -5.34 25.40
N ALA A 25 -4.17 -4.12 25.72
CA ALA A 25 -4.35 -3.04 24.75
C ALA A 25 -3.00 -2.57 24.17
N VAL A 26 -1.96 -2.45 24.99
CA VAL A 26 -0.60 -2.12 24.52
C VAL A 26 -0.07 -3.21 23.60
N LYS A 27 -0.18 -4.49 23.99
CA LYS A 27 0.21 -5.62 23.14
C LYS A 27 -0.56 -5.67 21.82
N ALA A 28 -1.87 -5.43 21.85
CA ALA A 28 -2.69 -5.39 20.64
C ALA A 28 -2.23 -4.26 19.69
N ARG A 29 -1.94 -3.07 20.23
CA ARG A 29 -1.40 -1.96 19.42
C ARG A 29 -0.03 -2.27 18.83
N ILE A 30 0.84 -2.91 19.60
CA ILE A 30 2.16 -3.35 19.10
C ILE A 30 1.97 -4.39 18.00
N LYS A 31 1.13 -5.41 18.19
CA LYS A 31 0.86 -6.46 17.19
C LYS A 31 0.25 -5.90 15.89
N LEU A 32 -0.63 -4.91 15.99
CA LEU A 32 -1.18 -4.21 14.83
C LEU A 32 -0.11 -3.39 14.10
N LYS A 33 0.85 -2.83 14.83
CA LYS A 33 1.96 -2.06 14.27
C LYS A 33 3.08 -2.95 13.69
N THR A 34 3.28 -4.15 14.25
CA THR A 34 4.25 -5.16 13.80
C THR A 34 3.61 -6.20 12.88
N SER A 35 2.37 -6.00 12.43
CA SER A 35 1.97 -6.55 11.15
C SER A 35 2.74 -5.74 10.10
N ASP A 36 4.05 -5.96 10.06
CA ASP A 36 4.83 -5.72 8.87
C ASP A 36 4.02 -6.44 7.80
N LYS A 37 3.32 -5.66 6.98
CA LYS A 37 3.06 -6.10 5.63
C LYS A 37 4.48 -6.31 5.12
N SER A 38 4.99 -7.53 5.21
CA SER A 38 5.95 -8.00 4.25
C SER A 38 5.20 -7.79 2.94
N THR A 39 5.37 -6.61 2.35
CA THR A 39 4.93 -6.29 1.01
C THR A 39 5.85 -7.12 0.14
N SER A 40 5.59 -8.42 0.14
CA SER A 40 6.05 -9.31 -0.90
C SER A 40 5.29 -8.82 -2.12
N PHE A 41 5.90 -7.86 -2.81
CA PHE A 41 5.42 -7.42 -4.10
C PHE A 41 5.31 -8.68 -4.97
N GLN A 42 4.11 -8.93 -5.47
CA GLN A 42 3.90 -10.02 -6.41
C GLN A 42 4.42 -9.55 -7.76
N LYS A 43 5.30 -10.32 -8.40
CA LYS A 43 5.69 -9.94 -9.75
C LYS A 43 4.47 -9.95 -10.68
N ILE A 44 4.13 -8.80 -11.25
CA ILE A 44 2.98 -8.62 -12.15
C ILE A 44 3.42 -8.03 -13.50
N THR A 45 2.62 -8.30 -14.52
CA THR A 45 2.81 -7.73 -15.86
C THR A 45 1.51 -7.08 -16.30
N VAL A 46 1.58 -5.80 -16.66
CA VAL A 46 0.44 -5.02 -17.14
C VAL A 46 0.55 -4.88 -18.66
N ILE A 47 -0.42 -5.45 -19.37
CA ILE A 47 -0.52 -5.34 -20.83
C ILE A 47 -1.48 -4.21 -21.16
N VAL A 48 -1.00 -3.22 -21.90
CA VAL A 48 -1.76 -2.04 -22.34
C VAL A 48 -1.92 -2.10 -23.85
N ALA A 49 -3.11 -2.50 -24.32
CA ALA A 49 -3.48 -2.36 -25.72
C ALA A 49 -3.92 -0.91 -26.01
N PHE A 50 -3.46 -0.32 -27.10
CA PHE A 50 -3.85 1.03 -27.51
C PHE A 50 -4.09 1.12 -29.02
N LYS A 51 -5.07 1.94 -29.41
CA LYS A 51 -5.39 2.26 -30.80
C LYS A 51 -5.83 3.70 -30.93
N ASN A 52 -5.06 4.51 -31.65
CA ASN A 52 -5.35 5.92 -31.87
C ASN A 52 -5.52 6.75 -30.56
N GLU A 53 -4.67 6.48 -29.56
CA GLU A 53 -4.73 7.06 -28.22
C GLU A 53 -3.69 8.17 -28.00
N GLU A 54 -3.26 8.87 -29.05
CA GLU A 54 -2.18 9.87 -28.99
C GLU A 54 -2.41 10.91 -27.90
N SER A 55 -3.65 11.36 -27.70
CA SER A 55 -3.99 12.34 -26.66
C SER A 55 -3.96 11.77 -25.24
N GLN A 56 -4.19 10.47 -25.06
CA GLN A 56 -4.31 9.83 -23.75
C GLN A 56 -3.00 9.22 -23.26
N LEU A 57 -2.12 8.80 -24.18
CA LEU A 57 -0.83 8.20 -23.84
C LEU A 57 0.02 9.05 -22.88
N PRO A 58 0.14 10.38 -23.01
CA PRO A 58 0.91 11.19 -22.05
C PRO A 58 0.36 11.11 -20.62
N VAL A 59 -0.97 11.20 -20.47
CA VAL A 59 -1.65 11.14 -19.16
C VAL A 59 -1.48 9.74 -18.56
N LEU A 60 -1.65 8.70 -19.37
CA LEU A 60 -1.45 7.32 -18.95
C LEU A 60 -0.02 7.10 -18.43
N ILE A 61 0.99 7.50 -19.21
CA ILE A 61 2.39 7.31 -18.82
C ILE A 61 2.72 8.05 -17.52
N GLN A 62 2.19 9.28 -17.35
CA GLN A 62 2.32 10.01 -16.10
C GLN A 62 1.70 9.24 -14.93
N SER A 63 0.45 8.79 -15.06
CA SER A 63 -0.24 8.03 -14.00
C SER A 63 0.48 6.71 -13.65
N LEU A 64 1.10 6.06 -14.63
CA LEU A 64 1.91 4.85 -14.40
C LEU A 64 3.22 5.18 -13.67
N SER A 65 3.84 6.32 -13.95
CA SER A 65 5.08 6.75 -13.26
C SER A 65 4.85 7.18 -11.80
N GLU A 66 3.63 7.55 -11.44
CA GLU A 66 3.25 7.98 -10.09
C GLU A 66 2.78 6.82 -9.19
N GLN A 67 2.83 5.57 -9.67
CA GLN A 67 2.42 4.40 -8.87
C GLN A 67 3.41 4.12 -7.73
N ASP A 68 2.87 3.87 -6.53
CA ASP A 68 3.61 3.38 -5.36
C ASP A 68 3.78 1.85 -5.42
N TYR A 69 4.33 1.36 -6.52
CA TYR A 69 4.66 -0.06 -6.73
C TYR A 69 6.12 -0.19 -7.11
N ASP A 70 6.81 -1.16 -6.52
CA ASP A 70 8.23 -1.36 -6.78
C ASP A 70 8.47 -1.74 -8.25
N ALA A 71 9.28 -0.93 -8.94
CA ALA A 71 9.62 -1.09 -10.35
C ALA A 71 10.29 -2.43 -10.66
N GLU A 72 10.91 -3.10 -9.68
CA GLU A 72 11.50 -4.44 -9.87
C GLU A 72 10.43 -5.54 -10.02
N TYR A 73 9.20 -5.28 -9.56
CA TYR A 73 8.11 -6.25 -9.51
C TYR A 73 6.99 -5.99 -10.52
N ILE A 74 7.11 -4.95 -11.35
CA ILE A 74 6.10 -4.60 -12.35
C ILE A 74 6.71 -4.39 -13.73
N ASP A 75 6.18 -5.13 -14.71
CA ASP A 75 6.56 -4.99 -16.11
C ASP A 75 5.37 -4.44 -16.92
N TYR A 76 5.60 -3.44 -17.78
CA TYR A 76 4.58 -2.88 -18.68
C TYR A 76 4.84 -3.29 -20.13
N ILE A 77 3.81 -3.80 -20.82
CA ILE A 77 3.89 -4.17 -22.24
C ILE A 77 2.82 -3.38 -23.00
N PHE A 78 3.25 -2.49 -23.89
CA PHE A 78 2.36 -1.72 -24.75
C PHE A 78 2.17 -2.42 -26.10
N VAL A 79 0.92 -2.72 -26.45
CA VAL A 79 0.56 -3.40 -27.69
C VAL A 79 -0.20 -2.43 -28.59
N ASN A 80 0.38 -2.12 -29.75
CA ASN A 80 -0.27 -1.28 -30.75
C ASN A 80 -1.31 -2.09 -31.55
N ASP A 81 -2.60 -1.80 -31.38
CA ASP A 81 -3.68 -2.36 -32.18
C ASP A 81 -3.90 -1.54 -33.46
N HIS A 82 -2.91 -1.58 -34.35
CA HIS A 82 -2.95 -0.95 -35.67
C HIS A 82 -3.34 0.55 -35.65
N SER A 83 -2.75 1.33 -34.74
CA SER A 83 -2.93 2.79 -34.73
C SER A 83 -2.50 3.42 -36.05
N THR A 84 -3.28 4.39 -36.51
CA THR A 84 -3.06 5.19 -37.72
C THR A 84 -2.57 6.60 -37.42
N ASP A 85 -2.62 7.03 -36.16
CA ASP A 85 -2.14 8.33 -35.68
C ASP A 85 -0.66 8.29 -35.24
N GLN A 86 -0.17 9.31 -34.52
CA GLN A 86 1.21 9.35 -34.04
C GLN A 86 1.41 8.64 -32.69
N SER A 87 0.45 7.84 -32.20
CA SER A 87 0.51 7.15 -30.91
C SER A 87 1.83 6.40 -30.68
N VAL A 88 2.26 5.60 -31.66
CA VAL A 88 3.49 4.78 -31.54
C VAL A 88 4.74 5.64 -31.41
N LYS A 89 4.82 6.72 -32.20
CA LYS A 89 5.95 7.64 -32.21
C LYS A 89 6.01 8.45 -30.90
N LEU A 90 4.85 8.92 -30.44
CA LEU A 90 4.71 9.63 -29.18
C LEU A 90 5.10 8.75 -28.00
N LEU A 91 4.57 7.53 -27.93
CA LEU A 91 4.90 6.56 -26.87
C LEU A 91 6.40 6.30 -26.81
N SER A 92 7.04 6.07 -27.96
CA SER A 92 8.49 5.85 -28.03
C SER A 92 9.30 7.02 -27.47
N LYS A 93 8.85 8.26 -27.72
CA LYS A 93 9.49 9.48 -27.18
C LYS A 93 9.29 9.60 -25.67
N LEU A 94 8.10 9.34 -25.16
CA LEU A 94 7.78 9.39 -23.74
C LEU A 94 8.62 8.37 -22.95
N LEU A 95 8.74 7.14 -23.44
CA LEU A 95 9.53 6.08 -22.80
C LEU A 95 11.03 6.38 -22.78
N GLN A 96 11.57 7.04 -23.82
CA GLN A 96 12.97 7.49 -23.84
C GLN A 96 13.24 8.58 -22.81
N ALA A 97 12.30 9.53 -22.65
CA ALA A 97 12.43 10.60 -21.67
C ALA A 97 12.43 10.10 -20.22
N LEU A 98 11.72 8.99 -19.94
CA LEU A 98 11.70 8.35 -18.61
C LEU A 98 12.95 7.54 -18.28
N LYS A 99 13.76 7.18 -19.28
CA LYS A 99 14.99 6.39 -19.09
C LYS A 99 16.23 7.26 -18.85
N SER A 100 16.12 8.57 -19.07
CA SER A 100 17.19 9.56 -18.88
C SER A 100 17.23 10.08 -17.45
#